data_AF-A0A6A6XKI4-F1
#
_entry.id   AF-A0A6A6XKI4-F1
#
_cell.length_a   1.000
_cell.length_b   1.000
_cell.length_c   1.000
_cell.angle_alpha   90.00
_cell.angle_beta   90.00
_cell.angle_gamma   90.00
#
_symmetry.space_group_name_H-M   'P 1'
#
loop_
_entity.id
_entity.type
_entity.pdbx_description
1 polymer ?
#
loop_
_entity_poly.entity_id
_entity_poly.type
_entity_poly.pdbx_seq_one_letter_code
_entity_poly.pdbx_strand_id
1 'polypeptide(L)'
;MKTSFCAVAALAAIASAHSWLGCTDHDNVEILKWMEGNATLTPPVTIDPLMPWFANFCKGWPRAKSNPGDWIAESSNYVWNIAANSFNGETHACHPNQRGPTYEGNAPMATAAPGGSVRLMFGGNGHARGGNVGGDPGTVTVYWKGEPEAEIVDISEFTEENKLQSDGFSAESFAYPANVLTPQEGLQDKGNWQTLNLPKAMIPGRHMFVWVWSYQNAPQWSTCFDIMVQ
;
A
#
# COMPACT_ATOMS: atom_id res chain seq x y z
N MET A 1 -26.63 31.03 -40.80
CA MET A 1 -25.35 30.37 -40.51
C MET A 1 -25.46 29.71 -39.14
N LYS A 2 -25.28 28.37 -39.09
CA LYS A 2 -25.29 27.59 -37.84
C LYS A 2 -23.87 27.61 -37.28
N THR A 3 -23.66 28.25 -36.14
CA THR A 3 -22.40 28.15 -35.39
C THR A 3 -22.49 26.95 -34.45
N SER A 4 -21.86 25.85 -34.85
CA SER A 4 -21.62 24.70 -33.99
C SER A 4 -20.61 25.09 -32.90
N PHE A 5 -21.03 25.08 -31.64
CA PHE A 5 -20.12 25.02 -30.51
C PHE A 5 -19.57 23.59 -30.41
N CYS A 6 -18.33 23.38 -30.85
CA CYS A 6 -17.57 22.20 -30.47
C CYS A 6 -17.15 22.36 -29.00
N ALA A 7 -17.85 21.66 -28.10
CA ALA A 7 -17.35 21.44 -26.75
C ALA A 7 -16.14 20.49 -26.84
N VAL A 8 -14.94 21.04 -26.66
CA VAL A 8 -13.74 20.23 -26.41
C VAL A 8 -13.86 19.72 -24.98
N ALA A 9 -14.38 18.50 -24.83
CA ALA A 9 -14.27 17.77 -23.58
C ALA A 9 -12.79 17.44 -23.37
N ALA A 10 -12.12 18.23 -22.54
CA ALA A 10 -10.82 17.88 -22.00
C ALA A 10 -11.01 16.63 -21.13
N LEU A 11 -10.74 15.46 -21.71
CA LEU A 11 -10.48 14.23 -20.97
C LEU A 11 -9.19 14.46 -20.18
N ALA A 12 -9.31 15.06 -19.00
CA ALA A 12 -8.27 14.96 -17.99
C ALA A 12 -8.12 13.46 -17.72
N ALA A 13 -7.01 12.88 -18.19
CA ALA A 13 -6.60 11.56 -17.77
C ALA A 13 -6.34 11.63 -16.28
N ILE A 14 -7.38 11.35 -15.49
CA ILE A 14 -7.23 11.00 -14.09
C ILE A 14 -6.45 9.70 -14.16
N ALA A 15 -5.13 9.74 -13.99
CA ALA A 15 -4.39 8.54 -13.68
C ALA A 15 -5.10 7.95 -12.47
N SER A 16 -5.83 6.84 -12.66
CA SER A 16 -6.56 6.19 -11.58
C SER A 16 -5.50 5.86 -10.54
N ALA A 17 -5.49 6.63 -9.45
CA ALA A 17 -4.57 6.33 -8.39
C ALA A 17 -4.87 4.92 -7.91
N HIS A 18 -3.84 4.12 -7.68
CA HIS A 18 -3.95 2.77 -7.16
C HIS A 18 -2.75 2.54 -6.25
N SER A 19 -2.96 1.83 -5.15
CA SER A 19 -1.90 1.51 -4.20
C SER A 19 -2.11 0.12 -3.66
N TRP A 20 -1.00 -0.53 -3.33
CA TRP A 20 -0.94 -1.87 -2.77
C TRP A 20 0.26 -1.93 -1.83
N LEU A 21 0.27 -2.89 -0.92
CA LEU A 21 1.46 -3.16 -0.13
C LEU A 21 2.54 -3.76 -1.03
N GLY A 22 3.70 -3.09 -1.09
CA GLY A 22 4.87 -3.64 -1.74
C GLY A 22 5.77 -4.43 -0.80
N CYS A 23 5.78 -4.08 0.50
CA CYS A 23 6.52 -4.79 1.54
C CYS A 23 5.74 -4.80 2.85
N THR A 24 5.81 -5.90 3.62
CA THR A 24 5.11 -6.06 4.90
C THR A 24 6.03 -5.90 6.11
N ASP A 25 7.35 -5.85 5.92
CA ASP A 25 8.30 -5.42 6.95
C ASP A 25 9.53 -4.75 6.32
N HIS A 26 9.44 -3.45 6.05
CA HIS A 26 10.46 -2.68 5.37
C HIS A 26 11.40 -1.98 6.35
N ASP A 27 12.70 -2.30 6.32
CA ASP A 27 13.72 -1.52 7.02
C ASP A 27 13.98 -0.21 6.28
N ASN A 28 13.33 0.87 6.71
CA ASN A 28 13.43 2.17 6.06
C ASN A 28 14.50 3.09 6.66
N VAL A 29 15.29 2.64 7.65
CA VAL A 29 16.20 3.54 8.39
C VAL A 29 17.29 4.11 7.49
N GLU A 30 17.92 3.27 6.68
CA GLU A 30 18.98 3.69 5.76
C GLU A 30 18.41 4.35 4.51
N ILE A 31 17.36 3.78 3.90
CA ILE A 31 16.80 4.29 2.66
C ILE A 31 16.20 5.69 2.84
N LEU A 32 15.58 5.97 3.99
CA LEU A 32 15.01 7.30 4.26
C LEU A 32 16.10 8.36 4.31
N LYS A 33 17.23 8.07 4.97
CA LYS A 33 18.39 8.98 4.98
C LYS A 33 18.94 9.21 3.58
N TRP A 34 18.97 8.17 2.75
CA TRP A 34 19.37 8.33 1.36
C TRP A 34 18.38 9.18 0.58
N MET A 35 17.07 8.98 0.75
CA MET A 35 16.03 9.77 0.10
C MET A 35 16.14 11.25 0.48
N GLU A 36 16.31 11.55 1.77
CA GLU A 36 16.51 12.90 2.30
C GLU A 36 17.77 13.55 1.71
N GLY A 37 18.91 12.85 1.72
CA GLY A 37 20.17 13.37 1.19
C GLY A 37 20.11 13.61 -0.32
N ASN A 38 19.59 12.65 -1.08
CA ASN A 38 19.52 12.73 -2.55
C ASN A 38 18.53 13.79 -3.04
N ALA A 39 17.48 14.09 -2.26
CA ALA A 39 16.56 15.18 -2.54
C ALA A 39 17.24 16.58 -2.51
N THR A 40 18.43 16.71 -1.90
CA THR A 40 19.19 17.97 -1.83
C THR A 40 20.20 18.17 -2.97
N LEU A 41 20.41 17.17 -3.84
CA LEU A 41 21.35 17.25 -4.95
C LEU A 41 20.86 18.17 -6.07
N THR A 42 21.77 18.59 -6.95
CA THR A 42 21.45 19.37 -8.16
C THR A 42 22.00 18.67 -9.41
N PRO A 43 21.15 17.98 -10.21
CA PRO A 43 19.71 17.76 -9.98
C PRO A 43 19.43 16.79 -8.82
N PRO A 44 18.25 16.86 -8.19
CA PRO A 44 17.82 15.87 -7.19
C PRO A 44 17.77 14.47 -7.80
N VAL A 45 18.03 13.45 -6.98
CA VAL A 45 18.00 12.05 -7.40
C VAL A 45 16.83 11.32 -6.74
N THR A 46 16.00 10.68 -7.55
CA THR A 46 14.89 9.86 -7.06
C THR A 46 15.38 8.51 -6.55
N ILE A 47 15.02 8.22 -5.30
CA ILE A 47 15.08 6.88 -4.73
C ILE A 47 13.65 6.38 -4.60
N ASP A 48 13.35 5.30 -5.31
CA ASP A 48 12.09 4.57 -5.21
C ASP A 48 12.34 3.27 -4.44
N PRO A 49 11.93 3.18 -3.14
CA PRO A 49 12.16 2.02 -2.29
C PRO A 49 11.59 0.70 -2.81
N LEU A 50 10.64 0.74 -3.75
CA LEU A 50 10.07 -0.47 -4.36
C LEU A 50 10.90 -1.03 -5.51
N MET A 51 11.97 -0.34 -5.92
CA MET A 51 12.80 -0.84 -7.01
C MET A 51 13.52 -2.14 -6.63
N PRO A 52 13.71 -3.06 -7.60
CA PRO A 52 14.33 -4.38 -7.37
C PRO A 52 15.65 -4.36 -6.59
N TRP A 53 16.48 -3.34 -6.78
CA TRP A 53 17.78 -3.23 -6.13
C TRP A 53 17.70 -2.83 -4.64
N PHE A 54 16.53 -2.44 -4.14
CA PHE A 54 16.26 -2.20 -2.72
C PHE A 54 15.47 -3.33 -2.06
N ALA A 55 15.19 -4.42 -2.77
CA ALA A 55 14.42 -5.53 -2.23
C ALA A 55 15.02 -6.15 -0.95
N ASN A 56 16.33 -5.99 -0.73
CA ASN A 56 17.02 -6.43 0.49
C ASN A 56 16.57 -5.70 1.77
N PHE A 57 15.97 -4.51 1.64
CA PHE A 57 15.37 -3.79 2.76
C PHE A 57 14.02 -4.37 3.18
N CYS A 58 13.40 -5.20 2.34
CA CYS A 58 12.14 -5.86 2.67
C CYS A 58 12.37 -7.21 3.35
N LYS A 59 11.84 -7.36 4.57
CA LYS A 59 11.97 -8.55 5.43
C LYS A 59 10.71 -9.42 5.46
N GLY A 60 9.65 -8.98 4.80
CA GLY A 60 8.43 -9.75 4.63
C GLY A 60 7.62 -9.22 3.46
N TRP A 61 6.91 -10.11 2.78
CA TRP A 61 6.17 -9.77 1.57
C TRP A 61 4.67 -10.09 1.71
N PRO A 62 3.82 -9.45 0.89
CA PRO A 62 2.45 -9.92 0.67
C PRO A 62 2.39 -11.32 0.06
N ARG A 63 1.21 -11.95 0.17
CA ARG A 63 0.96 -13.26 -0.43
C ARG A 63 1.17 -13.23 -1.95
N ALA A 64 1.63 -14.37 -2.47
CA ALA A 64 1.94 -14.62 -3.88
C ALA A 64 2.91 -13.62 -4.51
N LYS A 65 3.66 -12.86 -3.70
CA LYS A 65 4.62 -11.89 -4.21
C LYS A 65 5.89 -12.55 -4.71
N SER A 66 6.37 -12.13 -5.89
CA SER A 66 7.69 -12.48 -6.41
C SER A 66 8.72 -11.42 -6.04
N ASN A 67 9.98 -11.84 -5.89
CA ASN A 67 11.09 -10.95 -5.58
C ASN A 67 12.38 -11.31 -6.34
N PRO A 68 12.97 -10.42 -7.18
CA PRO A 68 12.47 -9.09 -7.48
C PRO A 68 11.18 -9.15 -8.31
N GLY A 69 10.24 -8.26 -8.00
CA GLY A 69 9.08 -8.00 -8.84
C GLY A 69 9.42 -6.95 -9.91
N ASP A 70 8.63 -6.90 -10.97
CA ASP A 70 8.55 -5.73 -11.84
C ASP A 70 7.17 -5.07 -11.71
N TRP A 71 7.07 -3.81 -12.10
CA TRP A 71 5.82 -3.05 -11.97
C TRP A 71 4.62 -3.69 -12.70
N ILE A 72 4.84 -4.44 -13.79
CA ILE A 72 3.77 -5.11 -14.54
C ILE A 72 3.25 -6.30 -13.73
N ALA A 73 4.15 -7.14 -13.22
CA ALA A 73 3.80 -8.24 -12.34
C ALA A 73 3.09 -7.73 -11.08
N GLU A 74 3.54 -6.59 -10.55
CA GLU A 74 2.95 -6.00 -9.36
C GLU A 74 1.53 -5.47 -9.57
N SER A 75 1.34 -4.69 -10.64
CA SER A 75 0.03 -4.13 -10.99
C SER A 75 -0.98 -5.20 -11.46
N SER A 76 -0.50 -6.35 -11.93
CA SER A 76 -1.38 -7.44 -12.40
C SER A 76 -1.77 -8.44 -11.30
N ASN A 77 -0.94 -8.62 -10.27
CA ASN A 77 -1.12 -9.72 -9.30
C ASN A 77 -1.38 -9.27 -7.86
N TYR A 78 -1.06 -8.01 -7.51
CA TYR A 78 -1.19 -7.52 -6.12
C TYR A 78 -2.15 -6.34 -5.99
N VAL A 79 -2.41 -5.61 -7.08
CA VAL A 79 -3.47 -4.61 -7.09
C VAL A 79 -4.83 -5.30 -7.06
N TRP A 80 -5.53 -5.15 -5.94
CA TRP A 80 -6.93 -5.53 -5.86
C TRP A 80 -7.80 -4.29 -5.79
N ASN A 81 -8.43 -3.92 -6.91
CA ASN A 81 -9.38 -2.81 -6.95
C ASN A 81 -10.76 -3.28 -6.46
N ILE A 82 -11.01 -3.14 -5.16
CA ILE A 82 -12.27 -3.50 -4.52
C ILE A 82 -13.44 -2.78 -5.17
N ALA A 83 -13.32 -1.47 -5.38
CA ALA A 83 -14.41 -0.66 -5.92
C ALA A 83 -14.83 -1.13 -7.31
N ALA A 84 -13.88 -1.34 -8.22
CA ALA A 84 -14.16 -1.80 -9.58
C ALA A 84 -14.67 -3.25 -9.62
N ASN A 85 -14.10 -4.15 -8.81
CA ASN A 85 -14.50 -5.56 -8.80
C ASN A 85 -15.85 -5.79 -8.11
N SER A 86 -16.21 -4.96 -7.12
CA SER A 86 -17.53 -5.03 -6.47
C SER A 86 -18.67 -4.81 -7.46
N PHE A 87 -18.50 -3.94 -8.46
CA PHE A 87 -19.48 -3.77 -9.55
C PHE A 87 -19.67 -5.03 -10.41
N ASN A 88 -18.69 -5.94 -10.42
CA ASN A 88 -18.75 -7.22 -11.10
C ASN A 88 -19.25 -8.37 -10.19
N GLY A 89 -19.75 -8.05 -8.98
CA GLY A 89 -20.29 -9.03 -8.04
C GLY A 89 -19.23 -9.77 -7.21
N GLU A 90 -17.98 -9.31 -7.26
CA GLU A 90 -16.90 -9.87 -6.46
C GLU A 90 -16.95 -9.32 -5.02
N THR A 91 -16.85 -10.21 -4.04
CA THR A 91 -16.96 -9.90 -2.61
C THR A 91 -15.67 -10.13 -1.83
N HIS A 92 -14.67 -10.78 -2.43
CA HIS A 92 -13.48 -11.19 -1.70
C HIS A 92 -12.61 -9.98 -1.32
N ALA A 93 -12.05 -10.04 -0.11
CA ALA A 93 -11.13 -9.05 0.42
C ALA A 93 -9.76 -9.06 -0.28
N CYS A 94 -9.39 -10.18 -0.92
CA CYS A 94 -8.09 -10.40 -1.53
C CYS A 94 -8.19 -10.63 -3.04
N HIS A 95 -7.15 -10.20 -3.76
CA HIS A 95 -6.89 -10.64 -5.13
C HIS A 95 -6.95 -12.18 -5.20
N PRO A 96 -7.48 -12.80 -6.28
CA PRO A 96 -7.59 -14.26 -6.42
C PRO A 96 -6.31 -15.03 -6.06
N ASN A 97 -5.15 -14.54 -6.48
CA ASN A 97 -3.85 -15.17 -6.20
C ASN A 97 -3.40 -15.03 -4.73
N GLN A 98 -4.04 -14.19 -3.93
CA GLN A 98 -3.71 -13.94 -2.52
C GLN A 98 -4.70 -14.59 -1.53
N ARG A 99 -5.68 -15.35 -2.03
CA ARG A 99 -6.70 -16.01 -1.17
C ARG A 99 -6.15 -17.18 -0.36
N GLY A 100 -4.97 -17.70 -0.73
CA GLY A 100 -4.24 -18.69 0.06
C GLY A 100 -2.90 -18.14 0.57
N PRO A 101 -2.35 -18.70 1.67
CA PRO A 101 -1.08 -18.27 2.26
C PRO A 101 0.13 -18.77 1.45
N THR A 102 0.20 -18.37 0.19
CA THR A 102 1.24 -18.80 -0.75
C THR A 102 2.37 -17.78 -0.78
N TYR A 103 3.60 -18.29 -0.75
CA TYR A 103 4.80 -17.47 -0.69
C TYR A 103 5.90 -18.09 -1.55
N GLU A 104 6.60 -17.24 -2.30
CA GLU A 104 7.79 -17.64 -3.02
C GLU A 104 8.99 -17.73 -2.06
N GLY A 105 9.93 -18.64 -2.34
CA GLY A 105 11.06 -18.89 -1.43
C GLY A 105 11.97 -17.67 -1.20
N ASN A 106 12.00 -16.73 -2.14
CA ASN A 106 12.74 -15.47 -2.07
C ASN A 106 11.89 -14.27 -1.64
N ALA A 107 10.61 -14.49 -1.32
CA ALA A 107 9.68 -13.50 -0.84
C ALA A 107 8.86 -14.05 0.34
N PRO A 108 9.49 -14.38 1.49
CA PRO A 108 8.80 -14.97 2.63
C PRO A 108 7.84 -13.98 3.31
N MET A 109 6.91 -14.49 4.10
CA MET A 109 6.09 -13.67 5.00
C MET A 109 6.93 -12.97 6.08
N ALA A 110 6.42 -11.88 6.64
CA ALA A 110 7.06 -11.20 7.77
C ALA A 110 7.04 -12.08 9.03
N THR A 111 7.97 -11.81 9.95
CA THR A 111 8.02 -12.45 11.27
C THR A 111 8.08 -11.39 12.36
N ALA A 112 7.34 -11.56 13.45
CA ALA A 112 7.36 -10.62 14.58
C ALA A 112 7.06 -11.33 15.91
N ALA A 113 7.47 -10.71 17.01
CA ALA A 113 7.07 -11.14 18.35
C ALA A 113 5.71 -10.50 18.74
N PRO A 114 4.93 -11.13 19.63
CA PRO A 114 3.77 -10.50 20.25
C PRO A 114 4.13 -9.14 20.85
N GLY A 115 3.33 -8.10 20.56
CA GLY A 115 3.61 -6.74 21.02
C GLY A 115 4.67 -5.98 20.23
N GLY A 116 5.29 -6.61 19.23
CA GLY A 116 6.21 -5.97 18.30
C GLY A 116 5.50 -5.09 17.26
N SER A 117 6.23 -4.68 16.24
CA SER A 117 5.69 -3.96 15.10
C SER A 117 6.37 -4.39 13.80
N VAL A 118 5.69 -4.18 12.69
CA VAL A 118 6.25 -4.32 11.34
C VAL A 118 6.04 -3.03 10.56
N ARG A 119 6.94 -2.73 9.62
CA ARG A 119 6.83 -1.53 8.79
C ARG A 119 6.24 -1.87 7.43
N LEU A 120 4.97 -1.56 7.22
CA LEU A 120 4.34 -1.72 5.92
C LEU A 120 4.83 -0.62 4.97
N MET A 121 5.14 -0.96 3.72
CA MET A 121 5.53 -0.01 2.67
C MET A 121 4.61 -0.16 1.46
N PHE A 122 4.14 0.97 0.94
CA PHE A 122 3.24 1.05 -0.21
C PHE A 122 3.58 2.25 -1.09
N GLY A 123 3.14 2.20 -2.35
CA GLY A 123 3.36 3.30 -3.30
C GLY A 123 2.46 4.49 -3.00
N GLY A 124 3.03 5.70 -2.96
CA GLY A 124 2.29 6.95 -2.72
C GLY A 124 1.48 7.46 -3.91
N ASN A 125 1.99 7.27 -5.13
CA ASN A 125 1.34 7.65 -6.38
C ASN A 125 0.74 9.07 -6.39
N GLY A 126 1.46 10.05 -5.82
CA GLY A 126 1.03 11.45 -5.72
C GLY A 126 0.24 11.82 -4.47
N HIS A 127 0.01 10.89 -3.55
CA HIS A 127 -0.82 11.07 -2.37
C HIS A 127 -0.06 11.29 -1.06
N ALA A 128 1.26 11.47 -1.03
CA ALA A 128 2.01 11.70 0.22
C ALA A 128 1.87 13.10 0.85
N ARG A 129 1.18 14.05 0.22
CA ARG A 129 1.00 15.42 0.77
C ARG A 129 -0.40 15.72 1.29
N GLY A 130 -1.20 14.68 1.55
CA GLY A 130 -2.52 14.86 2.18
C GLY A 130 -3.47 15.72 1.34
N GLY A 131 -4.44 16.35 2.01
CA GLY A 131 -5.51 17.20 1.46
C GLY A 131 -5.12 18.29 0.45
N ASN A 132 -3.83 18.57 0.27
CA ASN A 132 -3.31 19.65 -0.56
C ASN A 132 -2.85 19.21 -1.96
N VAL A 133 -3.04 17.94 -2.33
CA VAL A 133 -2.77 17.40 -3.69
C VAL A 133 -4.02 17.35 -4.59
N GLY A 134 -5.09 18.05 -4.19
CA GLY A 134 -6.41 18.02 -4.84
C GLY A 134 -7.50 17.28 -4.05
N GLY A 135 -7.21 16.86 -2.81
CA GLY A 135 -8.17 16.24 -1.90
C GLY A 135 -7.50 15.37 -0.83
N ASP A 136 -8.28 14.95 0.17
CA ASP A 136 -7.82 14.02 1.22
C ASP A 136 -7.52 12.64 0.60
N PRO A 137 -6.26 12.13 0.65
CA PRO A 137 -5.92 10.82 0.11
C PRO A 137 -6.57 9.67 0.89
N GLY A 138 -7.23 9.96 2.01
CA GLY A 138 -7.94 8.99 2.83
C GLY A 138 -7.00 8.23 3.75
N THR A 139 -7.34 6.98 4.03
CA THR A 139 -6.73 6.21 5.12
C THR A 139 -6.25 4.85 4.65
N VAL A 140 -5.24 4.34 5.34
CA VAL A 140 -4.77 2.96 5.23
C VAL A 140 -5.13 2.23 6.51
N THR A 141 -5.88 1.14 6.37
CA THR A 141 -6.41 0.37 7.49
C THR A 141 -5.96 -1.07 7.37
N VAL A 142 -5.49 -1.64 8.49
CA VAL A 142 -5.18 -3.07 8.59
C VAL A 142 -6.29 -3.76 9.36
N TYR A 143 -6.82 -4.82 8.77
CA TYR A 143 -7.81 -5.71 9.39
C TYR A 143 -7.17 -7.07 9.72
N TRP A 144 -7.63 -7.69 10.80
CA TRP A 144 -7.14 -8.94 11.36
C TRP A 144 -8.24 -9.69 12.11
N LYS A 145 -8.27 -11.02 12.02
CA LYS A 145 -9.29 -11.88 12.66
C LYS A 145 -9.10 -12.14 14.15
N GLY A 146 -7.98 -11.73 14.74
CA GLY A 146 -7.74 -11.91 16.17
C GLY A 146 -7.05 -13.22 16.56
N GLU A 147 -6.99 -14.21 15.67
CA GLU A 147 -6.49 -15.56 15.99
C GLU A 147 -5.66 -16.16 14.83
N PRO A 148 -4.79 -17.16 15.10
CA PRO A 148 -3.94 -17.75 14.07
C PRO A 148 -4.75 -18.65 13.13
N GLU A 149 -4.31 -18.77 11.88
CA GLU A 149 -4.97 -19.54 10.80
C GLU A 149 -6.41 -19.11 10.47
N ALA A 150 -6.91 -18.01 11.05
CA ALA A 150 -8.17 -17.39 10.67
C ALA A 150 -7.96 -16.35 9.56
N GLU A 151 -8.89 -16.35 8.60
CA GLU A 151 -8.80 -15.55 7.38
C GLU A 151 -9.94 -14.51 7.32
N ILE A 152 -9.63 -13.32 6.80
CA ILE A 152 -10.61 -12.37 6.28
C ILE A 152 -10.83 -12.73 4.81
N VAL A 153 -12.00 -13.26 4.50
CA VAL A 153 -12.34 -13.76 3.16
C VAL A 153 -13.02 -12.67 2.35
N ASP A 154 -13.95 -11.94 2.95
CA ASP A 154 -14.85 -11.01 2.27
C ASP A 154 -14.71 -9.55 2.72
N ILE A 155 -15.01 -8.62 1.83
CA ILE A 155 -15.04 -7.16 2.07
C ILE A 155 -16.02 -6.80 3.19
N SER A 156 -17.10 -7.58 3.36
CA SER A 156 -18.08 -7.39 4.44
C SER A 156 -17.49 -7.54 5.84
N GLU A 157 -16.30 -8.14 5.94
CA GLU A 157 -15.57 -8.35 7.19
C GLU A 157 -14.64 -7.17 7.53
N PHE A 158 -14.62 -6.11 6.71
CA PHE A 158 -13.97 -4.84 7.04
C PHE A 158 -14.80 -4.05 8.07
N THR A 159 -14.90 -4.62 9.27
CA THR A 159 -15.69 -4.10 10.40
C THR A 159 -14.79 -3.50 11.47
N GLU A 160 -15.39 -2.74 12.40
CA GLU A 160 -14.68 -2.23 13.58
C GLU A 160 -14.14 -3.36 14.47
N GLU A 161 -14.79 -4.52 14.50
CA GLU A 161 -14.35 -5.70 15.25
C GLU A 161 -13.04 -6.28 14.68
N ASN A 162 -12.92 -6.36 13.36
CA ASN A 162 -11.71 -6.87 12.72
C ASN A 162 -10.66 -5.78 12.48
N LYS A 163 -10.95 -4.50 12.77
CA LYS A 163 -9.99 -3.41 12.54
C LYS A 163 -8.89 -3.44 13.59
N LEU A 164 -7.65 -3.61 13.16
CA LEU A 164 -6.49 -3.54 14.04
C LEU A 164 -5.93 -2.12 14.17
N GLN A 165 -5.64 -1.46 13.04
CA GLN A 165 -5.04 -0.13 13.04
C GLN A 165 -5.48 0.65 11.78
N SER A 166 -5.66 1.96 11.90
CA SER A 166 -5.96 2.85 10.77
C SER A 166 -5.20 4.15 10.91
N ASP A 167 -4.54 4.57 9.83
CA ASP A 167 -3.73 5.79 9.76
C ASP A 167 -4.09 6.59 8.51
N GLY A 168 -3.75 7.87 8.48
CA GLY A 168 -3.80 8.63 7.23
C GLY A 168 -2.84 8.04 6.20
N PHE A 169 -3.24 8.00 4.93
CA PHE A 169 -2.43 7.42 3.84
C PHE A 169 -0.99 7.98 3.78
N SER A 170 -0.83 9.25 4.16
CA SER A 170 0.45 9.97 4.14
C SER A 170 1.13 10.09 5.51
N ALA A 171 0.59 9.47 6.56
CA ALA A 171 0.98 9.74 7.95
C ALA A 171 2.48 9.53 8.21
N GLU A 172 3.08 8.51 7.61
CA GLU A 172 4.53 8.23 7.68
C GLU A 172 5.20 8.32 6.30
N SER A 173 4.79 9.27 5.45
CA SER A 173 5.34 9.39 4.11
C SER A 173 6.52 10.34 3.99
N PHE A 174 7.40 10.07 3.02
CA PHE A 174 8.40 11.00 2.53
C PHE A 174 8.06 11.46 1.11
N ALA A 175 8.01 12.78 0.93
CA ALA A 175 7.75 13.41 -0.34
C ALA A 175 8.73 14.58 -0.56
N TYR A 176 9.06 14.86 -1.82
CA TYR A 176 9.90 16.01 -2.20
C TYR A 176 9.57 16.47 -3.64
N PRO A 177 9.94 17.70 -4.04
CA PRO A 177 10.42 18.80 -3.20
C PRO A 177 9.39 19.26 -2.16
N ALA A 178 9.82 20.00 -1.12
CA ALA A 178 8.95 20.43 -0.03
C ALA A 178 7.78 21.32 -0.49
N ASN A 179 8.01 22.18 -1.49
CA ASN A 179 7.03 23.16 -1.99
C ASN A 179 6.22 22.67 -3.20
N VAL A 180 6.38 21.42 -3.58
CA VAL A 180 5.64 20.81 -4.69
C VAL A 180 4.54 19.93 -4.10
N LEU A 181 3.33 20.08 -4.60
CA LEU A 181 2.15 19.44 -4.01
C LEU A 181 1.52 18.41 -4.94
N THR A 182 1.73 18.48 -6.26
CA THR A 182 1.11 17.54 -7.20
C THR A 182 2.13 16.81 -8.05
N PRO A 183 1.85 15.57 -8.49
CA PRO A 183 2.71 14.87 -9.46
C PRO A 183 2.98 15.69 -10.72
N GLN A 184 1.99 16.46 -11.19
CA GLN A 184 2.08 17.31 -12.39
C GLN A 184 3.11 18.44 -12.22
N GLU A 185 3.31 18.92 -10.99
CA GLU A 185 4.30 19.93 -10.63
C GLU A 185 5.66 19.31 -10.27
N GLY A 186 5.80 17.97 -10.35
CA GLY A 186 7.03 17.24 -10.08
C GLY A 186 7.12 16.64 -8.68
N LEU A 187 6.00 16.46 -7.96
CA LEU A 187 6.01 15.78 -6.66
C LEU A 187 6.54 14.35 -6.85
N GLN A 188 7.51 13.99 -6.02
CA GLN A 188 8.06 12.65 -5.91
C GLN A 188 7.74 12.11 -4.52
N ASP A 189 6.90 11.09 -4.48
CA ASP A 189 6.41 10.48 -3.24
C ASP A 189 6.45 8.96 -3.28
N LYS A 190 7.68 8.46 -3.38
CA LYS A 190 7.93 7.02 -3.52
C LYS A 190 8.01 6.28 -2.19
N GLY A 191 7.98 6.98 -1.07
CA GLY A 191 8.08 6.37 0.26
C GLY A 191 6.84 6.64 1.09
N ASN A 192 5.87 5.73 1.07
CA ASN A 192 4.79 5.73 2.05
C ASN A 192 4.91 4.50 2.93
N TRP A 193 4.78 4.72 4.24
CA TRP A 193 4.85 3.66 5.23
C TRP A 193 3.67 3.72 6.19
N GLN A 194 3.46 2.60 6.87
CA GLN A 194 2.60 2.48 8.04
C GLN A 194 3.29 1.56 9.04
N THR A 195 3.57 2.04 10.25
CA THR A 195 4.07 1.20 11.34
C THR A 195 2.90 0.47 11.98
N LEU A 196 2.73 -0.81 11.66
CA LEU A 196 1.67 -1.64 12.21
C LEU A 196 2.11 -2.20 13.58
N ASN A 197 1.39 -1.84 14.64
CA ASN A 197 1.66 -2.34 15.98
C ASN A 197 0.84 -3.61 16.26
N LEU A 198 1.52 -4.66 16.72
CA LEU A 198 0.89 -5.95 16.99
C LEU A 198 0.42 -6.04 18.45
N PRO A 199 -0.72 -6.69 18.74
CA PRO A 199 -1.16 -6.89 20.12
C PRO A 199 -0.16 -7.73 20.94
N LYS A 200 -0.01 -7.40 22.22
CA LYS A 200 0.90 -8.12 23.14
C LYS A 200 0.47 -9.55 23.43
N ALA A 201 -0.82 -9.84 23.30
CA ALA A 201 -1.42 -11.13 23.63
C ALA A 201 -1.68 -12.00 22.38
N MET A 202 -1.00 -11.72 21.26
CA MET A 202 -1.11 -12.59 20.08
C MET A 202 -0.60 -13.99 20.40
N ILE A 203 -1.35 -14.99 19.94
CA ILE A 203 -0.99 -16.39 20.05
C ILE A 203 0.07 -16.70 18.98
N PRO A 204 1.14 -17.45 19.27
CA PRO A 204 2.10 -17.84 18.23
C PRO A 204 1.44 -18.60 17.08
N GLY A 205 1.88 -18.31 15.84
CA GLY A 205 1.33 -18.89 14.62
C GLY A 205 1.23 -17.89 13.47
N ARG A 206 0.76 -18.37 12.31
CA ARG A 206 0.52 -17.51 11.14
C ARG A 206 -0.79 -16.76 11.33
N HIS A 207 -0.75 -15.44 11.20
CA HIS A 207 -1.92 -14.59 11.19
C HIS A 207 -2.07 -13.90 9.85
N MET A 208 -3.27 -13.97 9.27
CA MET A 208 -3.62 -13.20 8.09
C MET A 208 -3.98 -11.76 8.47
N PHE A 209 -3.51 -10.81 7.67
CA PHE A 209 -3.89 -9.41 7.71
C PHE A 209 -4.34 -8.95 6.32
N VAL A 210 -5.23 -7.96 6.30
CA VAL A 210 -5.64 -7.28 5.07
C VAL A 210 -5.35 -5.80 5.23
N TRP A 211 -4.45 -5.27 4.40
CA TRP A 211 -4.26 -3.84 4.27
C TRP A 211 -5.25 -3.30 3.25
N VAL A 212 -5.92 -2.19 3.58
CA VAL A 212 -6.96 -1.58 2.77
C VAL A 212 -6.70 -0.09 2.67
N TRP A 213 -6.58 0.42 1.45
CA TRP A 213 -6.65 1.84 1.18
C TRP A 213 -8.10 2.24 0.93
N SER A 214 -8.59 3.16 1.77
CA SER A 214 -9.90 3.80 1.62
C SER A 214 -9.75 5.25 1.17
N TYR A 215 -10.54 5.64 0.18
CA TYR A 215 -10.63 7.00 -0.33
C TYR A 215 -12.11 7.39 -0.40
N GLN A 216 -12.43 8.65 -0.07
CA GLN A 216 -13.83 9.12 0.07
C GLN A 216 -14.69 8.21 0.98
N ASN A 217 -14.11 7.72 2.07
CA ASN A 217 -14.76 6.84 3.06
C ASN A 217 -15.25 5.49 2.50
N ALA A 218 -14.68 5.02 1.39
CA ALA A 218 -14.98 3.71 0.83
C ALA A 218 -13.69 2.91 0.56
N PRO A 219 -13.66 1.60 0.88
CA PRO A 219 -12.56 0.71 0.48
C PRO A 219 -12.37 0.75 -1.04
N GLN A 220 -11.15 1.05 -1.48
CA GLN A 220 -10.83 1.13 -2.90
C GLN A 220 -9.85 0.05 -3.32
N TRP A 221 -8.79 -0.15 -2.55
CA TRP A 221 -7.78 -1.18 -2.82
C TRP A 221 -7.42 -1.97 -1.58
N SER A 222 -7.03 -3.22 -1.77
CA SER A 222 -6.48 -4.02 -0.69
C SER A 222 -5.32 -4.90 -1.12
N THR A 223 -4.61 -5.40 -0.12
CA THR A 223 -3.54 -6.37 -0.28
C THR A 223 -3.53 -7.29 0.94
N CYS A 224 -3.49 -8.60 0.68
CA CYS A 224 -3.49 -9.61 1.74
C CYS A 224 -2.08 -10.13 2.02
N PHE A 225 -1.78 -10.29 3.29
CA PHE A 225 -0.47 -10.72 3.76
C PHE A 225 -0.58 -11.49 5.07
N ASP A 226 0.50 -12.17 5.44
CA ASP A 226 0.63 -12.87 6.69
C ASP A 226 1.81 -12.31 7.51
N ILE A 227 1.68 -12.44 8.83
CA ILE A 227 2.81 -12.31 9.76
C ILE A 227 2.88 -13.62 10.55
N MET A 228 4.06 -14.22 10.60
CA MET A 228 4.37 -15.30 11.52
C MET A 228 4.69 -14.72 12.89
N VAL A 229 3.83 -14.97 13.88
CA VAL A 229 4.05 -14.57 15.26
C VAL A 229 4.81 -15.67 16.00
N GLN A 230 5.95 -15.31 16.61
CA GLN A 230 6.86 -16.24 17.31
C GLN A 230 6.85 -16.04 18.83
#